data_AF-A0A0F9IS55-F1
#
_entry.id   AF-A0A0F9IS55-F1
#
_cell.length_a   1.000
_cell.length_b   1.000
_cell.length_c   1.000
_cell.angle_alpha   90.00
_cell.angle_beta   90.00
_cell.angle_gamma   90.00
#
_symmetry.space_group_name_H-M   'P 1'
#
loop_
_entity.id
_entity.type
_entity.pdbx_description
1 polymer ?
#
loop_
_entity_poly.entity_id
_entity_poly.type
_entity_poly.pdbx_seq_one_letter_code
_entity_poly.pdbx_strand_id
1 'polypeptide(L)'
;SFPKNVGGVLSTYALTLEPRFDTVVERGAQALTAGRRWVVLDLRVPQGWLRYLRPLLVFLVRPFAVSLEVTKRQPWESIARHLDNTTYEEGYFGVIYISSGSATASIVGERPSPPEPSLELVLYQSLVRPQRFELVLEKGTEVGVSRFVPLLSGRAQVRTEAGSQRTDRWRRIVSEAAEQGASSEIALHAAICLMRIPQAQYILPALERVMPRTIVECGVGGNMGASTAVFLNYCEQSGAQLWSCDRNDPALTGARFAGWRGALWHFHQMDSVEFLKSDVVPKNPGLVFIDTIHSYDHTMKELAVAETMTDAILLDDAEYPGFRDGIDGNLADLSPMDKDDHGSSEPGGVKRALAEFLEAQEEWERIDVGHPNVALILRGTEETTS
;
A
#
# COMPACT_ATOMS: atom_id res chain seq x y z
N SER A 1 13.31 -4.49 23.60
CA SER A 1 11.94 -5.05 23.55
C SER A 1 11.47 -4.97 22.11
N PHE A 2 10.66 -5.92 21.65
CA PHE A 2 10.01 -5.79 20.33
C PHE A 2 8.70 -5.00 20.49
N PRO A 3 8.33 -4.15 19.51
CA PRO A 3 7.00 -3.55 19.46
C PRO A 3 5.92 -4.65 19.36
N LYS A 4 4.69 -4.37 19.77
CA LYS A 4 3.56 -5.31 19.53
C LYS A 4 3.16 -5.26 18.06
N ASN A 5 2.77 -6.41 17.48
CA ASN A 5 2.28 -6.54 16.09
C ASN A 5 3.30 -6.12 15.02
N VAL A 6 4.51 -6.67 15.08
CA VAL A 6 5.55 -6.40 14.11
C VAL A 6 5.16 -6.96 12.73
N GLY A 7 5.20 -6.12 11.69
CA GLY A 7 4.81 -6.48 10.32
C GLY A 7 5.81 -7.32 9.54
N GLY A 8 7.03 -7.49 10.07
CA GLY A 8 8.15 -8.26 9.54
C GLY A 8 9.44 -7.93 10.29
N VAL A 9 10.39 -8.86 10.35
CA VAL A 9 11.70 -8.63 10.99
C VAL A 9 12.82 -8.98 10.00
N LEU A 10 13.75 -8.05 9.78
CA LEU A 10 14.96 -8.29 9.00
C LEU A 10 16.18 -8.09 9.92
N SER A 11 17.04 -9.11 9.97
CA SER A 11 18.30 -9.04 10.73
C SER A 11 19.48 -9.37 9.83
N THR A 12 20.42 -8.44 9.72
CA THR A 12 21.68 -8.63 8.97
C THR A 12 22.86 -8.56 9.93
N TYR A 13 23.63 -9.64 10.06
CA TYR A 13 24.86 -9.72 10.86
C TYR A 13 24.73 -9.52 12.40
N ALA A 14 23.54 -9.17 12.89
CA ALA A 14 23.32 -8.83 14.30
C ALA A 14 23.12 -10.05 15.20
N LEU A 15 22.38 -11.07 14.74
CA LEU A 15 22.03 -12.23 15.56
C LEU A 15 23.23 -13.12 15.87
N THR A 16 24.16 -13.27 14.93
CA THR A 16 25.40 -14.02 15.18
C THR A 16 26.27 -13.34 16.24
N LEU A 17 26.17 -12.02 16.42
CA LEU A 17 26.91 -11.27 17.45
C LEU A 17 26.24 -11.26 18.83
N GLU A 18 24.94 -11.51 18.92
CA GLU A 18 24.18 -11.54 20.18
C GLU A 18 24.32 -12.88 20.93
N PRO A 19 24.91 -12.92 22.15
CA PRO A 19 25.02 -14.15 22.94
C PRO A 19 23.67 -14.81 23.28
N ARG A 20 22.60 -14.02 23.41
CA ARG A 20 21.24 -14.48 23.71
C ARG A 20 20.34 -14.46 22.47
N PHE A 21 20.91 -14.76 21.30
CA PHE A 21 20.18 -14.73 20.03
C PHE A 21 18.90 -15.55 20.08
N ASP A 22 18.90 -16.68 20.80
CA ASP A 22 17.72 -17.53 20.92
C ASP A 22 16.54 -16.84 21.58
N THR A 23 16.77 -16.13 22.68
CA THR A 23 15.75 -15.34 23.38
C THR A 23 15.29 -14.15 22.55
N VAL A 24 16.18 -13.58 21.73
CA VAL A 24 15.82 -12.49 20.81
C VAL A 24 14.89 -13.01 19.73
N VAL A 25 15.21 -14.16 19.13
CA VAL A 25 14.38 -14.82 18.12
C VAL A 25 13.03 -15.24 18.70
N GLU A 26 13.01 -15.85 19.89
CA GLU A 26 11.77 -16.21 20.59
C GLU A 26 10.86 -15.00 20.80
N ARG A 27 11.40 -13.90 21.36
CA ARG A 27 10.60 -12.69 21.64
C ARG A 27 10.14 -11.98 20.37
N GLY A 28 10.96 -11.94 19.34
CA GLY A 28 10.56 -11.34 18.07
C GLY A 28 9.54 -12.20 17.33
N ALA A 29 9.64 -13.54 17.42
CA ALA A 29 8.63 -14.46 16.91
C ALA A 29 7.27 -14.27 17.60
N GLN A 30 7.26 -14.07 18.92
CA GLN A 30 6.04 -13.73 19.67
C GLN A 30 5.47 -12.34 19.32
N ALA A 31 6.33 -11.40 18.93
CA ALA A 31 5.93 -10.06 18.56
C ALA A 31 5.49 -9.92 17.09
N LEU A 32 5.87 -10.88 16.24
CA LEU A 32 5.50 -10.93 14.83
C LEU A 32 4.01 -11.19 14.67
N THR A 33 3.39 -10.41 13.79
CA THR A 33 2.00 -10.64 13.38
C THR A 33 1.90 -11.99 12.67
N ALA A 34 0.82 -12.75 12.94
CA ALA A 34 0.61 -14.07 12.33
C ALA A 34 0.78 -14.04 10.80
N GLY A 35 1.52 -15.01 10.26
CA GLY A 35 1.81 -15.10 8.81
C GLY A 35 2.89 -14.13 8.31
N ARG A 36 3.34 -13.15 9.10
CA ARG A 36 4.47 -12.29 8.75
C ARG A 36 5.79 -13.00 9.01
N ARG A 37 6.83 -12.58 8.28
CA ARG A 37 8.13 -13.28 8.22
C ARG A 37 9.24 -12.58 8.98
N TRP A 38 10.13 -13.39 9.53
CA TRP A 38 11.47 -13.01 9.93
C TRP A 38 12.45 -13.50 8.87
N VAL A 39 13.34 -12.63 8.38
CA VAL A 39 14.49 -13.00 7.54
C VAL A 39 15.81 -12.65 8.24
N VAL A 40 16.74 -13.58 8.24
CA VAL A 40 18.09 -13.44 8.79
C VAL A 40 19.09 -13.65 7.66
N LEU A 41 19.98 -12.69 7.47
CA LEU A 41 21.16 -12.82 6.60
C LEU A 41 22.39 -12.65 7.46
N ASP A 42 23.22 -13.70 7.54
CA ASP A 42 24.34 -13.68 8.46
C ASP A 42 25.50 -14.58 8.01
N LEU A 43 26.62 -14.51 8.73
CA LEU A 43 27.80 -15.29 8.46
C LEU A 43 27.77 -16.62 9.22
N ARG A 44 28.27 -17.67 8.58
CA ARG A 44 28.60 -18.93 9.23
C ARG A 44 29.98 -19.41 8.80
N VAL A 45 30.54 -20.35 9.54
CA VAL A 45 31.76 -21.03 9.11
C VAL A 45 31.40 -22.08 8.06
N PRO A 46 32.02 -22.04 6.86
CA PRO A 46 31.74 -23.01 5.81
C PRO A 46 32.19 -24.43 6.20
N GLN A 47 31.47 -25.42 5.71
CA GLN A 47 31.77 -26.84 5.95
C GLN A 47 32.84 -27.37 4.97
N GLY A 48 33.25 -28.63 5.14
CA GLY A 48 34.21 -29.31 4.25
C GLY A 48 35.65 -28.81 4.42
N TRP A 49 36.42 -28.73 3.33
CA TRP A 49 37.83 -28.28 3.38
C TRP A 49 37.96 -26.77 3.65
N LEU A 50 36.93 -25.97 3.35
CA LEU A 50 36.93 -24.53 3.62
C LEU A 50 36.89 -24.21 5.12
N ARG A 51 36.54 -25.17 5.99
CA ARG A 51 36.59 -25.02 7.46
C ARG A 51 38.00 -24.69 7.97
N TYR A 52 39.05 -25.09 7.23
CA TYR A 52 40.44 -24.79 7.59
C TYR A 52 40.78 -23.30 7.39
N LEU A 53 39.94 -22.53 6.67
CA LEU A 53 40.04 -21.07 6.52
C LEU A 53 39.41 -20.31 7.70
N ARG A 54 38.88 -20.99 8.73
CA ARG A 54 38.31 -20.36 9.93
C ARG A 54 39.21 -19.29 10.56
N PRO A 55 40.55 -19.47 10.71
CA PRO A 55 41.41 -18.42 11.26
C PRO A 55 41.44 -17.15 10.40
N LEU A 56 41.38 -17.29 9.06
CA LEU A 56 41.34 -16.17 8.12
C LEU A 56 39.99 -15.45 8.16
N LEU A 57 38.88 -16.19 8.21
CA LEU A 57 37.54 -15.62 8.35
C LEU A 57 37.41 -14.83 9.67
N VAL A 58 37.83 -15.44 10.79
CA VAL A 58 37.84 -14.78 12.11
C VAL A 58 38.74 -13.54 12.10
N PHE A 59 39.89 -13.58 11.42
CA PHE A 59 40.77 -12.43 11.26
C PHE A 59 40.08 -11.26 10.51
N LEU A 60 39.36 -11.55 9.42
CA LEU A 60 38.64 -10.53 8.63
C LEU A 60 37.52 -9.85 9.42
N VAL A 61 36.82 -10.58 10.30
CA VAL A 61 35.71 -10.04 11.10
C VAL A 61 36.14 -9.55 12.50
N ARG A 62 37.41 -9.73 12.87
CA ARG A 62 37.99 -9.32 14.16
C ARG A 62 37.79 -7.83 14.52
N PRO A 63 37.79 -6.87 13.58
CA PRO A 63 37.49 -5.45 13.89
C PRO A 63 36.10 -5.22 14.49
N PHE A 64 35.19 -6.20 14.36
CA PHE A 64 33.81 -6.15 14.85
C PHE A 64 33.62 -6.90 16.18
N ALA A 65 34.68 -7.06 16.98
CA ALA A 65 34.66 -7.69 18.32
C ALA A 65 34.22 -9.18 18.35
N VAL A 66 34.50 -9.92 17.28
CA VAL A 66 34.06 -11.32 17.12
C VAL A 66 35.01 -12.30 17.86
N SER A 67 34.49 -13.01 18.86
CA SER A 67 35.22 -14.11 19.54
C SER A 67 35.06 -15.45 18.78
N LEU A 68 35.92 -16.44 19.07
CA LEU A 68 35.76 -17.80 18.52
C LEU A 68 34.41 -18.45 18.89
N GLU A 69 33.72 -17.96 19.92
CA GLU A 69 32.42 -18.47 20.34
C GLU A 69 31.31 -18.13 19.34
N VAL A 70 31.45 -17.02 18.62
CA VAL A 70 30.50 -16.60 17.58
C VAL A 70 30.38 -17.66 16.48
N THR A 71 31.49 -18.33 16.14
CA THR A 71 31.50 -19.40 15.12
C THR A 71 30.73 -20.66 15.50
N LYS A 72 30.30 -20.80 16.76
CA LYS A 72 29.47 -21.92 17.23
C LYS A 72 27.99 -21.57 17.23
N ARG A 73 27.62 -20.30 17.03
CA ARG A 73 26.22 -19.85 17.09
C ARG A 73 25.51 -20.24 15.82
N GLN A 74 24.27 -20.69 15.98
CA GLN A 74 23.44 -21.17 14.89
C GLN A 74 22.07 -20.48 14.93
N PRO A 75 21.98 -19.17 14.62
CA PRO A 75 20.69 -18.46 14.65
C PRO A 75 19.63 -19.06 13.74
N TRP A 76 20.02 -19.72 12.64
CA TRP A 76 19.09 -20.45 11.76
C TRP A 76 18.36 -21.60 12.47
N GLU A 77 19.01 -22.29 13.42
CA GLU A 77 18.35 -23.32 14.23
C GLU A 77 17.36 -22.71 15.25
N SER A 78 17.58 -21.46 15.65
CA SER A 78 16.63 -20.72 16.49
C SER A 78 15.40 -20.30 15.69
N ILE A 79 15.61 -19.78 14.46
CA ILE A 79 14.52 -19.47 13.52
C ILE A 79 13.66 -20.72 13.27
N ALA A 80 14.29 -21.88 12.99
CA ALA A 80 13.58 -23.14 12.78
C ALA A 80 12.84 -23.68 14.02
N ARG A 81 13.21 -23.24 15.23
CA ARG A 81 12.53 -23.65 16.48
C ARG A 81 11.32 -22.79 16.82
N HIS A 82 11.35 -21.50 16.49
CA HIS A 82 10.37 -20.52 16.95
C HIS A 82 9.42 -20.02 15.85
N LEU A 83 9.65 -20.40 14.58
CA LEU A 83 8.88 -19.98 13.42
C LEU A 83 8.55 -21.18 12.53
N ASP A 84 7.45 -21.07 11.77
CA ASP A 84 6.98 -22.07 10.80
C ASP A 84 7.44 -21.74 9.37
N ASN A 85 7.24 -22.67 8.43
CA ASN A 85 7.56 -22.52 6.99
C ASN A 85 8.99 -22.01 6.75
N THR A 86 9.95 -22.58 7.47
CA THR A 86 11.30 -22.03 7.46
C THR A 86 12.07 -22.39 6.21
N THR A 87 12.77 -21.43 5.63
CA THR A 87 13.72 -21.65 4.53
C THR A 87 15.14 -21.41 4.98
N TYR A 88 16.08 -22.09 4.33
CA TYR A 88 17.51 -21.95 4.59
C TYR A 88 18.28 -22.07 3.28
N GLU A 89 19.07 -21.05 2.96
CA GLU A 89 19.90 -20.98 1.76
C GLU A 89 21.32 -20.55 2.12
N GLU A 90 22.30 -21.10 1.39
CA GLU A 90 23.72 -20.78 1.57
C GLU A 90 24.26 -20.05 0.35
N GLY A 91 25.06 -19.01 0.60
CA GLY A 91 25.75 -18.22 -0.42
C GLY A 91 27.25 -18.14 -0.18
N TYR A 92 27.99 -17.72 -1.20
CA TYR A 92 29.44 -17.47 -1.11
C TYR A 92 30.22 -18.64 -0.49
N PHE A 93 30.06 -19.83 -1.07
CA PHE A 93 30.70 -21.06 -0.60
C PHE A 93 30.37 -21.45 0.86
N GLY A 94 29.17 -21.10 1.33
CA GLY A 94 28.69 -21.44 2.67
C GLY A 94 29.19 -20.51 3.77
N VAL A 95 29.76 -19.36 3.40
CA VAL A 95 30.18 -18.30 4.33
C VAL A 95 29.00 -17.43 4.75
N ILE A 96 28.03 -17.23 3.85
CA ILE A 96 26.80 -16.49 4.12
C ILE A 96 25.65 -17.47 4.13
N TYR A 97 24.69 -17.27 5.02
CA TYR A 97 23.40 -17.93 4.95
C TYR A 97 22.26 -16.92 5.02
N ILE A 98 21.14 -17.32 4.41
CA ILE A 98 19.84 -16.68 4.58
C ILE A 98 18.93 -17.70 5.22
N SER A 99 18.31 -17.34 6.36
CA SER A 99 17.30 -18.17 7.02
C SER A 99 16.04 -17.34 7.20
N SER A 100 14.88 -17.90 6.86
CA SER A 100 13.60 -17.23 7.08
C SER A 100 12.60 -18.15 7.76
N GLY A 101 11.58 -17.56 8.40
CA GLY A 101 10.44 -18.27 8.97
C GLY A 101 9.26 -17.33 9.19
N SER A 102 8.04 -17.87 9.20
CA SER A 102 6.80 -17.14 9.47
C SER A 102 6.29 -17.40 10.88
N ALA A 103 5.74 -16.39 11.56
CA ALA A 103 5.07 -16.62 12.83
C ALA A 103 3.89 -17.58 12.67
N THR A 104 3.75 -18.53 13.60
CA THR A 104 2.69 -19.54 13.60
C THR A 104 1.33 -18.89 13.43
N ALA A 105 0.77 -19.07 12.25
CA ALA A 105 -0.61 -18.75 11.97
C ALA A 105 -1.42 -20.02 12.25
N SER A 106 -2.35 -19.97 13.21
CA SER A 106 -3.48 -20.88 13.13
C SER A 106 -4.18 -20.60 11.79
N ILE A 107 -4.50 -21.65 11.03
CA ILE A 107 -5.30 -21.50 9.81
C ILE A 107 -6.69 -21.05 10.27
N VAL A 108 -6.91 -19.74 10.35
CA VAL A 108 -8.22 -19.14 10.54
C VAL A 108 -8.80 -18.93 9.15
N GLY A 109 -9.19 -20.05 8.53
CA GLY A 109 -9.83 -20.08 7.22
C GLY A 109 -8.87 -20.17 6.04
N GLU A 110 -9.30 -20.93 5.02
CA GLU A 110 -8.78 -20.80 3.67
C GLU A 110 -9.13 -19.40 3.16
N ARG A 111 -8.11 -18.60 2.85
CA ARG A 111 -8.30 -17.41 2.01
C ARG A 111 -8.30 -17.92 0.58
N PRO A 112 -9.42 -17.84 -0.18
CA PRO A 112 -9.36 -18.14 -1.59
C PRO A 112 -8.27 -17.27 -2.21
N SER A 113 -7.45 -17.86 -3.10
CA SER A 113 -6.53 -17.08 -3.93
C SER A 113 -7.31 -15.90 -4.51
N PRO A 114 -6.75 -14.68 -4.56
CA PRO A 114 -7.41 -13.60 -5.27
C PRO A 114 -7.82 -14.15 -6.64
N PRO A 115 -9.09 -13.99 -7.04
CA PRO A 115 -9.55 -14.47 -8.33
C PRO A 115 -8.63 -13.88 -9.39
N GLU A 116 -8.29 -14.66 -10.42
CA GLU A 116 -7.64 -14.10 -11.60
C GLU A 116 -8.48 -12.90 -12.06
N PRO A 117 -7.85 -11.76 -12.42
CA PRO A 117 -8.60 -10.60 -12.88
C PRO A 117 -9.59 -11.00 -13.97
N SER A 118 -10.87 -10.68 -13.76
CA SER A 118 -11.92 -11.00 -14.73
C SER A 118 -11.76 -10.23 -16.07
N LEU A 119 -10.91 -9.20 -16.06
CA LEU A 119 -10.60 -8.33 -17.18
C LEU A 119 -9.36 -8.81 -17.94
N GLU A 120 -9.53 -9.22 -19.20
CA GLU A 120 -8.39 -9.51 -20.10
C GLU A 120 -7.72 -8.21 -20.56
N LEU A 121 -6.53 -7.91 -20.00
CA LEU A 121 -5.74 -6.74 -20.37
C LEU A 121 -4.66 -7.11 -21.38
N VAL A 122 -4.81 -6.63 -22.62
CA VAL A 122 -3.82 -6.83 -23.68
C VAL A 122 -3.04 -5.53 -23.91
N LEU A 123 -1.77 -5.49 -23.51
CA LEU A 123 -0.90 -4.32 -23.69
C LEU A 123 -0.19 -4.36 -25.04
N TYR A 124 -0.58 -3.44 -25.92
CA TYR A 124 0.11 -3.16 -27.17
C TYR A 124 1.23 -2.14 -26.94
N GLN A 125 2.46 -2.61 -26.75
CA GLN A 125 3.60 -1.76 -26.42
C GLN A 125 4.57 -1.63 -27.60
N SER A 126 4.81 -0.39 -28.06
CA SER A 126 5.88 -0.12 -29.03
C SER A 126 7.25 -0.53 -28.48
N LEU A 127 8.09 -1.14 -29.32
CA LEU A 127 9.44 -1.54 -28.93
C LEU A 127 10.30 -0.32 -28.57
N VAL A 128 10.60 -0.21 -27.27
CA VAL A 128 11.54 0.76 -26.72
C VAL A 128 12.89 0.11 -26.43
N ARG A 129 13.84 0.87 -25.87
CA ARG A 129 15.16 0.35 -25.46
C ARG A 129 14.99 -0.88 -24.58
N PRO A 130 15.84 -1.92 -24.71
CA PRO A 130 15.66 -3.21 -24.04
C PRO A 130 15.34 -3.11 -22.55
N GLN A 131 16.10 -2.32 -21.79
CA GLN A 131 15.90 -2.15 -20.34
C GLN A 131 14.53 -1.56 -19.99
N ARG A 132 14.04 -0.61 -20.79
CA ARG A 132 12.72 0.01 -20.57
C ARG A 132 11.60 -0.94 -20.94
N PHE A 133 11.78 -1.75 -21.98
CA PHE A 133 10.77 -2.72 -22.40
C PHE A 133 10.66 -3.86 -21.38
N GLU A 134 11.79 -4.31 -20.83
CA GLU A 134 11.83 -5.29 -19.73
C GLU A 134 11.09 -4.77 -18.49
N LEU A 135 11.27 -3.49 -18.13
CA LEU A 135 10.50 -2.85 -17.06
C LEU A 135 8.99 -2.81 -17.35
N VAL A 136 8.59 -2.57 -18.60
CA VAL A 136 7.16 -2.64 -19.00
C VAL A 136 6.61 -4.06 -18.83
N LEU A 137 7.40 -5.09 -19.13
CA LEU A 137 6.98 -6.48 -18.92
C LEU A 137 6.82 -6.81 -17.44
N GLU A 138 7.81 -6.44 -16.61
CA GLU A 138 7.77 -6.63 -15.16
C GLU A 138 6.55 -5.92 -14.55
N LYS A 139 6.44 -4.60 -14.76
CA LYS A 139 5.37 -3.78 -14.17
C LYS A 139 4.01 -4.05 -14.80
N GLY A 140 3.95 -4.33 -16.09
CA GLY A 140 2.70 -4.76 -16.70
C GLY A 140 2.20 -6.08 -16.13
N THR A 141 3.11 -7.00 -15.79
CA THR A 141 2.75 -8.29 -15.16
C THR A 141 2.27 -8.06 -13.72
N GLU A 142 2.98 -7.25 -12.94
CA GLU A 142 2.53 -6.85 -11.58
C GLU A 142 1.17 -6.16 -11.60
N VAL A 143 0.85 -5.42 -12.66
CA VAL A 143 -0.45 -4.76 -12.77
C VAL A 143 -1.50 -5.71 -13.33
N GLY A 144 -1.18 -6.92 -13.82
CA GLY A 144 -2.18 -7.90 -14.29
C GLY A 144 -2.48 -7.84 -15.79
N VAL A 145 -1.53 -7.38 -16.61
CA VAL A 145 -1.59 -7.51 -18.08
C VAL A 145 -1.61 -8.99 -18.46
N SER A 146 -2.71 -9.44 -19.05
CA SER A 146 -2.92 -10.82 -19.51
C SER A 146 -2.09 -11.18 -20.75
N ARG A 147 -1.77 -10.19 -21.60
CA ARG A 147 -1.00 -10.42 -22.84
C ARG A 147 -0.21 -9.18 -23.27
N PHE A 148 1.06 -9.37 -23.61
CA PHE A 148 1.90 -8.32 -24.21
C PHE A 148 2.01 -8.51 -25.72
N VAL A 149 1.71 -7.45 -26.49
CA VAL A 149 1.87 -7.40 -27.93
C VAL A 149 2.94 -6.36 -28.29
N PRO A 150 4.20 -6.78 -28.53
CA PRO A 150 5.24 -5.86 -28.97
C PRO A 150 4.95 -5.33 -30.38
N LEU A 151 4.99 -4.01 -30.54
CA LEU A 151 4.74 -3.33 -31.82
C LEU A 151 6.01 -2.66 -32.37
N LEU A 152 6.21 -2.79 -33.68
CA LEU A 152 7.11 -1.90 -34.42
C LEU A 152 6.33 -0.67 -34.88
N SER A 153 6.71 0.50 -34.39
CA SER A 153 6.12 1.78 -34.81
C SER A 153 7.13 2.63 -35.58
N GLY A 154 6.64 3.50 -36.48
CA GLY A 154 7.52 4.30 -37.36
C GLY A 154 8.49 5.25 -36.63
N ARG A 155 8.24 5.54 -35.34
CA ARG A 155 9.12 6.34 -34.47
C ARG A 155 9.88 5.51 -33.43
N ALA A 156 9.76 4.18 -33.47
CA ALA A 156 10.43 3.30 -32.52
C ALA A 156 11.95 3.40 -32.67
N GLN A 157 12.65 3.48 -31.53
CA GLN A 157 14.11 3.48 -31.51
C GLN A 157 14.69 2.11 -31.89
N VAL A 158 13.92 1.05 -31.66
CA VAL A 158 14.20 -0.30 -32.11
C VAL A 158 13.53 -0.49 -33.48
N ARG A 159 14.32 -0.84 -34.49
CA ARG A 159 13.86 -0.98 -35.88
C ARG A 159 13.70 -2.43 -36.35
N THR A 160 13.97 -3.39 -35.47
CA THR A 160 13.93 -4.82 -35.78
C THR A 160 12.98 -5.54 -34.85
N GLU A 161 12.30 -6.55 -35.38
CA GLU A 161 11.47 -7.45 -34.61
C GLU A 161 12.29 -8.17 -33.53
N ALA A 162 11.61 -8.63 -32.48
CA ALA A 162 12.26 -9.39 -31.42
C ALA A 162 12.61 -10.79 -31.94
N GLY A 163 13.90 -11.12 -31.95
CA GLY A 163 14.36 -12.49 -32.19
C GLY A 163 13.97 -13.45 -31.06
N SER A 164 14.14 -14.76 -31.30
CA SER A 164 13.80 -15.83 -30.34
C SER A 164 14.45 -15.64 -28.96
N GLN A 165 15.75 -15.38 -28.91
CA GLN A 165 16.48 -15.19 -27.65
C GLN A 165 15.93 -14.03 -26.80
N ARG A 166 15.52 -12.93 -27.45
CA ARG A 166 14.93 -11.77 -26.78
C ARG A 166 13.55 -12.11 -26.22
N THR A 167 12.76 -12.85 -27.00
CA THR A 167 11.44 -13.33 -26.61
C THR A 167 11.51 -14.30 -25.43
N ASP A 168 12.49 -15.21 -25.41
CA ASP A 168 12.67 -16.16 -24.31
C ASP A 168 13.08 -15.45 -23.01
N ARG A 169 13.93 -14.42 -23.10
CA ARG A 169 14.25 -13.56 -21.95
C ARG A 169 13.00 -12.85 -21.41
N TRP A 170 12.15 -12.33 -22.29
CA TRP A 170 10.90 -11.68 -21.90
C TRP A 170 9.93 -12.62 -21.20
N ARG A 171 9.82 -13.87 -21.67
CA ARG A 171 9.01 -14.90 -21.00
C ARG A 171 9.48 -15.16 -19.57
N ARG A 172 10.81 -15.21 -19.35
CA ARG A 172 11.35 -15.38 -17.99
C ARG A 172 11.01 -14.20 -17.09
N ILE A 173 11.18 -12.97 -17.57
CA ILE A 173 10.84 -11.76 -16.79
C ILE A 173 9.36 -11.76 -16.41
N VAL A 174 8.46 -12.12 -17.33
CA VAL A 174 7.03 -12.24 -17.04
C VAL A 174 6.75 -13.37 -16.04
N SER A 175 7.41 -14.52 -16.16
CA SER A 175 7.26 -15.63 -15.21
C SER A 175 7.72 -15.24 -13.81
N GLU A 176 8.91 -14.63 -13.69
CA GLU A 176 9.49 -14.17 -12.43
C GLU A 176 8.62 -13.07 -11.80
N ALA A 177 8.12 -12.13 -12.59
CA ALA A 177 7.21 -11.09 -12.12
C ALA A 177 5.85 -11.64 -11.69
N ALA A 178 5.31 -12.67 -12.36
CA ALA A 178 4.08 -13.33 -11.95
C ALA A 178 4.24 -14.14 -10.65
N GLU A 179 5.40 -14.77 -10.46
CA GLU A 179 5.74 -15.46 -9.20
C GLU A 179 5.92 -14.50 -8.03
N GLN A 180 6.44 -13.30 -8.29
CA GLN A 180 6.65 -12.25 -7.30
C GLN A 180 5.40 -11.39 -7.06
N GLY A 181 4.52 -11.31 -8.06
CA GLY A 181 3.37 -10.41 -8.12
C GLY A 181 2.08 -11.16 -8.43
N ALA A 182 1.57 -11.90 -7.44
CA ALA A 182 0.15 -12.25 -7.42
C ALA A 182 -0.65 -11.00 -7.03
N SER A 183 -0.84 -10.08 -7.97
CA SER A 183 -1.67 -8.91 -7.75
C SER A 183 -3.13 -9.31 -7.80
N SER A 184 -3.86 -8.98 -6.75
CA SER A 184 -5.29 -9.13 -6.74
C SER A 184 -5.95 -8.26 -7.81
N GLU A 185 -7.19 -8.62 -8.16
CA GLU A 185 -8.02 -7.78 -9.02
C GLU A 185 -8.17 -6.35 -8.45
N ILE A 186 -8.20 -6.17 -7.12
CA ILE A 186 -8.20 -4.84 -6.48
C ILE A 186 -6.90 -4.09 -6.76
N ALA A 187 -5.74 -4.74 -6.58
CA ALA A 187 -4.43 -4.12 -6.78
C ALA A 187 -4.23 -3.66 -8.23
N LEU A 188 -4.67 -4.46 -9.19
CA LEU A 188 -4.72 -4.10 -10.61
C LEU A 188 -5.59 -2.86 -10.84
N HIS A 189 -6.81 -2.84 -10.31
CA HIS A 189 -7.69 -1.69 -10.47
C HIS A 189 -7.12 -0.42 -9.84
N ALA A 190 -6.51 -0.53 -8.66
CA ALA A 190 -5.82 0.58 -8.01
C ALA A 190 -4.67 1.12 -8.88
N ALA A 191 -3.83 0.24 -9.44
CA ALA A 191 -2.76 0.64 -10.34
C ALA A 191 -3.27 1.33 -11.62
N ILE A 192 -4.34 0.82 -12.24
CA ILE A 192 -4.99 1.51 -13.37
C ILE A 192 -5.52 2.88 -12.97
N CYS A 193 -6.18 2.98 -11.82
CA CYS A 193 -6.68 4.25 -11.30
C CYS A 193 -5.54 5.25 -11.09
N LEU A 194 -4.42 4.81 -10.49
CA LEU A 194 -3.23 5.64 -10.28
C LEU A 194 -2.55 6.08 -11.60
N MET A 195 -2.60 5.26 -12.64
CA MET A 195 -2.12 5.68 -13.97
C MET A 195 -3.02 6.73 -14.61
N ARG A 196 -4.34 6.68 -14.35
CA ARG A 196 -5.32 7.64 -14.88
C ARG A 196 -5.39 8.93 -14.09
N ILE A 197 -5.28 8.84 -12.77
CA ILE A 197 -5.33 9.92 -11.80
C ILE A 197 -4.10 9.79 -10.90
N PRO A 198 -2.91 10.25 -11.35
CA PRO A 198 -1.68 10.15 -10.58
C PRO A 198 -1.75 10.86 -9.22
N GLN A 199 -2.63 11.85 -9.06
CA GLN A 199 -2.80 12.57 -7.79
C GLN A 199 -3.31 11.66 -6.67
N ALA A 200 -4.09 10.62 -6.99
CA ALA A 200 -4.58 9.68 -5.97
C ALA A 200 -3.44 8.89 -5.26
N GLN A 201 -2.21 8.90 -5.81
CA GLN A 201 -1.05 8.27 -5.15
C GLN A 201 -0.69 8.95 -3.83
N TYR A 202 -1.05 10.21 -3.65
CA TYR A 202 -0.77 10.99 -2.44
C TYR A 202 -1.67 10.64 -1.26
N ILE A 203 -2.66 9.76 -1.47
CA ILE A 203 -3.39 9.09 -0.40
C ILE A 203 -2.49 8.07 0.32
N LEU A 204 -1.52 7.46 -0.37
CA LEU A 204 -0.69 6.39 0.20
C LEU A 204 0.16 6.85 1.39
N PRO A 205 0.88 7.98 1.35
CA PRO A 205 1.61 8.49 2.52
C PRO A 205 0.69 8.78 3.71
N ALA A 206 -0.54 9.25 3.47
CA ALA A 206 -1.52 9.46 4.54
C ALA A 206 -1.92 8.14 5.20
N LEU A 207 -2.17 7.10 4.41
CA LEU A 207 -2.47 5.76 4.92
C LEU A 207 -1.30 5.14 5.67
N GLU A 208 -0.07 5.33 5.21
CA GLU A 208 1.15 4.88 5.91
C GLU A 208 1.35 5.62 7.25
N ARG A 209 0.96 6.89 7.32
CA ARG A 209 1.09 7.71 8.52
C ARG A 209 0.05 7.38 9.58
N VAL A 210 -1.20 7.17 9.15
CA VAL A 210 -2.37 6.95 10.04
C VAL A 210 -2.55 5.46 10.36
N MET A 211 -2.25 4.58 9.40
CA MET A 211 -2.51 3.13 9.47
C MET A 211 -3.93 2.77 9.96
N PRO A 212 -4.99 3.32 9.33
CA PRO A 212 -6.35 3.13 9.83
C PRO A 212 -6.79 1.66 9.71
N ARG A 213 -7.55 1.19 10.71
CA ARG A 213 -8.27 -0.10 10.62
C ARG A 213 -9.67 0.04 10.01
N THR A 214 -10.20 1.25 10.05
CA THR A 214 -11.54 1.61 9.56
C THR A 214 -11.39 2.92 8.81
N ILE A 215 -11.81 2.93 7.55
CA ILE A 215 -11.81 4.11 6.68
C ILE A 215 -13.26 4.44 6.35
N VAL A 216 -13.62 5.71 6.44
CA VAL A 216 -14.91 6.25 5.99
C VAL A 216 -14.63 7.15 4.79
N GLU A 217 -15.23 6.87 3.64
CA GLU A 217 -15.08 7.62 2.39
C GLU A 217 -16.39 8.35 2.07
N CYS A 218 -16.35 9.68 2.08
CA CYS A 218 -17.47 10.53 1.69
C CYS A 218 -17.30 10.93 0.23
N GLY A 219 -18.06 10.29 -0.67
CA GLY A 219 -17.98 10.49 -2.11
C GLY A 219 -17.29 9.31 -2.81
N VAL A 220 -18.00 8.68 -3.74
CA VAL A 220 -17.49 7.59 -4.58
C VAL A 220 -17.60 8.04 -6.02
N GLY A 221 -16.55 8.67 -6.56
CA GLY A 221 -16.52 9.19 -7.92
C GLY A 221 -17.00 8.17 -8.96
N GLY A 222 -18.28 8.26 -9.36
CA GLY A 222 -19.08 7.15 -9.89
C GLY A 222 -18.56 6.45 -11.16
N ASN A 223 -17.61 7.05 -11.89
CA ASN A 223 -17.04 6.47 -13.10
C ASN A 223 -15.57 6.07 -12.99
N MET A 224 -14.82 6.61 -12.02
CA MET A 224 -13.38 6.36 -11.89
C MET A 224 -13.03 5.65 -10.58
N GLY A 225 -13.62 6.06 -9.45
CA GLY A 225 -13.40 5.44 -8.15
C GLY A 225 -11.93 5.32 -7.77
N ALA A 226 -11.13 6.36 -8.03
CA ALA A 226 -9.67 6.28 -7.85
C ALA A 226 -9.28 6.22 -6.37
N SER A 227 -9.87 7.07 -5.53
CA SER A 227 -9.77 7.00 -4.07
C SER A 227 -10.23 5.63 -3.57
N THR A 228 -11.41 5.18 -3.99
CA THR A 228 -12.00 3.90 -3.60
C THR A 228 -11.08 2.73 -3.94
N ALA A 229 -10.47 2.72 -5.13
CA ALA A 229 -9.53 1.69 -5.54
C ALA A 229 -8.27 1.67 -4.67
N VAL A 230 -7.72 2.85 -4.35
CA VAL A 230 -6.56 2.97 -3.45
C VAL A 230 -6.91 2.48 -2.04
N PHE A 231 -8.06 2.88 -1.50
CA PHE A 231 -8.51 2.45 -0.17
C PHE A 231 -8.80 0.96 -0.11
N LEU A 232 -9.45 0.38 -1.12
CA LEU A 232 -9.71 -1.06 -1.17
C LEU A 232 -8.41 -1.87 -1.26
N ASN A 233 -7.42 -1.39 -2.04
CA ASN A 233 -6.11 -2.03 -2.12
C ASN A 233 -5.41 -2.01 -0.76
N TYR A 234 -5.45 -0.87 -0.06
CA TYR A 234 -4.94 -0.78 1.32
C TYR A 234 -5.70 -1.72 2.27
N CYS A 235 -7.02 -1.79 2.19
CA CYS A 235 -7.85 -2.67 3.03
C CYS A 235 -7.51 -4.15 2.80
N GLU A 236 -7.32 -4.56 1.55
CA GLU A 236 -6.96 -5.94 1.22
C GLU A 236 -5.60 -6.35 1.82
N GLN A 237 -4.62 -5.44 1.80
CA GLN A 237 -3.26 -5.67 2.31
C GLN A 237 -3.15 -5.60 3.85
N SER A 238 -3.91 -4.70 4.46
CA SER A 238 -3.86 -4.42 5.91
C SER A 238 -4.90 -5.21 6.72
N GLY A 239 -5.97 -5.68 6.09
CA GLY A 239 -7.16 -6.20 6.76
C GLY A 239 -8.10 -5.11 7.30
N ALA A 240 -7.88 -3.85 6.92
CA ALA A 240 -8.80 -2.75 7.23
C ALA A 240 -10.13 -2.90 6.47
N GLN A 241 -11.09 -2.05 6.82
CA GLN A 241 -12.44 -2.07 6.26
C GLN A 241 -12.82 -0.67 5.78
N LEU A 242 -13.52 -0.61 4.64
CA LEU A 242 -13.93 0.63 3.99
C LEU A 242 -15.46 0.79 4.01
N TRP A 243 -15.92 1.92 4.55
CA TRP A 243 -17.31 2.37 4.47
C TRP A 243 -17.37 3.58 3.56
N SER A 244 -18.11 3.48 2.46
CA SER A 244 -18.23 4.60 1.52
C SER A 244 -19.68 5.02 1.36
N CYS A 245 -19.91 6.30 1.08
CA CYS A 245 -21.21 6.79 0.66
C CYS A 245 -21.13 7.66 -0.59
N ASP A 246 -22.23 7.69 -1.33
CA ASP A 246 -22.47 8.68 -2.38
C ASP A 246 -23.98 8.86 -2.56
N ARG A 247 -24.45 10.08 -2.90
CA ARG A 247 -25.87 10.30 -3.24
C ARG A 247 -26.26 9.54 -4.50
N ASN A 248 -25.33 9.43 -5.44
CA ASN A 248 -25.51 8.78 -6.72
C ASN A 248 -25.22 7.29 -6.63
N ASP A 249 -25.79 6.52 -7.55
CA ASP A 249 -25.37 5.13 -7.74
C ASP A 249 -23.90 5.12 -8.17
N PRO A 250 -23.04 4.29 -7.55
CA PRO A 250 -21.61 4.28 -7.83
C PRO A 250 -21.28 3.64 -9.20
N ALA A 251 -22.29 3.28 -10.00
CA ALA A 251 -22.24 2.88 -11.39
C ALA A 251 -21.10 1.90 -11.70
N LEU A 252 -20.12 2.32 -12.49
CA LEU A 252 -19.00 1.47 -12.89
C LEU A 252 -18.10 1.11 -11.70
N THR A 253 -17.91 2.01 -10.74
CA THR A 253 -17.18 1.72 -9.50
C THR A 253 -17.93 0.67 -8.66
N GLY A 254 -19.26 0.80 -8.59
CA GLY A 254 -20.16 -0.17 -7.93
C GLY A 254 -20.08 -1.56 -8.55
N ALA A 255 -20.17 -1.65 -9.89
CA ALA A 255 -20.05 -2.90 -10.62
C ALA A 255 -18.65 -3.52 -10.50
N ARG A 256 -17.61 -2.69 -10.61
CA ARG A 256 -16.20 -3.10 -10.53
C ARG A 256 -15.86 -3.76 -9.20
N PHE A 257 -16.34 -3.20 -8.09
CA PHE A 257 -16.02 -3.71 -6.76
C PHE A 257 -17.15 -4.52 -6.11
N ALA A 258 -18.15 -4.96 -6.89
CA ALA A 258 -19.32 -5.68 -6.38
C ALA A 258 -18.96 -6.96 -5.61
N GLY A 259 -17.91 -7.67 -6.03
CA GLY A 259 -17.44 -8.91 -5.38
C GLY A 259 -16.90 -8.72 -3.96
N TRP A 260 -16.56 -7.49 -3.56
CA TRP A 260 -16.03 -7.18 -2.22
C TRP A 260 -17.05 -6.47 -1.32
N ARG A 261 -18.27 -6.23 -1.83
CA ARG A 261 -19.36 -5.65 -1.04
C ARG A 261 -19.76 -6.56 0.12
N GLY A 262 -19.85 -6.00 1.31
CA GLY A 262 -20.19 -6.70 2.55
C GLY A 262 -19.04 -7.49 3.19
N ALA A 263 -17.85 -7.53 2.56
CA ALA A 263 -16.67 -8.21 3.09
C ALA A 263 -15.52 -7.24 3.39
N LEU A 264 -15.10 -6.44 2.40
CA LEU A 264 -14.09 -5.38 2.56
C LEU A 264 -14.68 -3.99 2.34
N TRP A 265 -15.75 -3.89 1.54
CA TRP A 265 -16.39 -2.65 1.15
C TRP A 265 -17.85 -2.59 1.59
N HIS A 266 -18.24 -1.52 2.29
CA HIS A 266 -19.60 -1.27 2.74
C HIS A 266 -20.09 0.04 2.11
N PHE A 267 -20.84 -0.07 1.01
CA PHE A 267 -21.34 1.10 0.28
C PHE A 267 -22.78 1.44 0.68
N HIS A 268 -23.03 2.73 0.92
CA HIS A 268 -24.36 3.27 1.24
C HIS A 268 -24.72 4.41 0.30
N GLN A 269 -25.82 4.27 -0.44
CA GLN A 269 -26.30 5.33 -1.31
C GLN A 269 -27.06 6.38 -0.48
N MET A 270 -26.37 7.43 -0.04
CA MET A 270 -26.91 8.49 0.80
C MET A 270 -26.00 9.73 0.80
N ASP A 271 -26.54 10.84 1.28
CA ASP A 271 -25.77 12.07 1.49
C ASP A 271 -24.65 11.86 2.51
N SER A 272 -23.48 12.48 2.30
CA SER A 272 -22.31 12.29 3.15
C SER A 272 -22.50 12.82 4.57
N VAL A 273 -23.21 13.93 4.76
CA VAL A 273 -23.49 14.47 6.10
C VAL A 273 -24.50 13.59 6.84
N GLU A 274 -25.52 13.07 6.13
CA GLU A 274 -26.45 12.09 6.70
C GLU A 274 -25.76 10.77 7.03
N PHE A 275 -24.86 10.31 6.16
CA PHE A 275 -24.05 9.12 6.36
C PHE A 275 -23.22 9.23 7.63
N LEU A 276 -22.41 10.28 7.75
CA LEU A 276 -21.53 10.49 8.91
C LEU A 276 -22.29 10.53 10.25
N LYS A 277 -23.56 10.97 10.23
CA LYS A 277 -24.44 11.01 11.42
C LYS A 277 -25.20 9.72 11.68
N SER A 278 -25.18 8.77 10.76
CA SER A 278 -25.97 7.55 10.83
C SER A 278 -25.33 6.48 11.71
N ASP A 279 -26.16 5.54 12.19
CA ASP A 279 -25.69 4.38 12.96
C ASP A 279 -24.98 3.31 12.11
N VAL A 280 -24.98 3.45 10.78
CA VAL A 280 -24.29 2.50 9.89
C VAL A 280 -22.79 2.77 9.79
N VAL A 281 -22.36 4.00 10.07
CA VAL A 281 -20.95 4.37 10.09
C VAL A 281 -20.30 3.86 11.38
N PRO A 282 -19.15 3.18 11.31
CA PRO A 282 -18.44 2.74 12.50
C PRO A 282 -18.13 3.90 13.44
N LYS A 283 -18.26 3.66 14.74
CA LYS A 283 -17.84 4.63 15.76
C LYS A 283 -16.31 4.71 15.77
N ASN A 284 -15.79 5.93 15.85
CA ASN A 284 -14.36 6.22 15.92
C ASN A 284 -13.56 5.65 14.73
N PRO A 285 -13.89 6.03 13.47
CA PRO A 285 -13.11 5.60 12.33
C PRO A 285 -11.66 6.09 12.45
N GLY A 286 -10.72 5.27 11.98
CA GLY A 286 -9.30 5.61 12.02
C GLY A 286 -8.91 6.68 10.99
N LEU A 287 -9.74 6.85 9.95
CA LEU A 287 -9.60 7.90 8.95
C LEU A 287 -10.97 8.23 8.36
N VAL A 288 -11.28 9.53 8.22
CA VAL A 288 -12.38 10.02 7.38
C VAL A 288 -11.79 10.70 6.15
N PHE A 289 -12.20 10.26 4.96
CA PHE A 289 -11.87 10.88 3.69
C PHE A 289 -13.06 11.70 3.20
N ILE A 290 -12.81 12.94 2.80
CA ILE A 290 -13.80 13.87 2.23
C ILE A 290 -13.42 14.12 0.78
N ASP A 291 -14.24 13.64 -0.16
CA ASP A 291 -14.10 13.90 -1.60
C ASP A 291 -14.57 15.32 -1.94
N THR A 292 -13.95 15.95 -2.92
CA THR A 292 -13.85 17.42 -2.99
C THR A 292 -14.57 18.06 -4.16
N ILE A 293 -15.58 17.36 -4.69
CA ILE A 293 -16.55 17.95 -5.64
C ILE A 293 -17.58 18.87 -4.91
N HIS A 294 -17.53 18.94 -3.59
CA HIS A 294 -18.53 19.64 -2.77
C HIS A 294 -18.30 21.16 -2.65
N SER A 295 -19.38 21.89 -2.35
CA SER A 295 -19.34 23.33 -2.06
C SER A 295 -18.70 23.61 -0.70
N TYR A 296 -18.29 24.87 -0.47
CA TYR A 296 -17.78 25.34 0.83
C TYR A 296 -18.73 24.96 1.99
N ASP A 297 -20.02 25.26 1.85
CA ASP A 297 -21.01 25.03 2.92
C ASP A 297 -21.19 23.55 3.22
N HIS A 298 -21.07 22.68 2.21
CA HIS A 298 -21.17 21.25 2.40
C HIS A 298 -19.91 20.67 3.04
N THR A 299 -18.73 21.09 2.58
CA THR A 299 -17.43 20.71 3.15
C THR A 299 -17.35 21.08 4.64
N MET A 300 -17.82 22.28 5.02
CA MET A 300 -17.88 22.69 6.43
C MET A 300 -18.80 21.81 7.28
N LYS A 301 -19.92 21.33 6.74
CA LYS A 301 -20.81 20.39 7.44
C LYS A 301 -20.16 19.02 7.61
N GLU A 302 -19.44 18.54 6.61
CA GLU A 302 -18.69 17.27 6.69
C GLU A 302 -17.59 17.36 7.74
N LEU A 303 -16.78 18.43 7.72
CA LEU A 303 -15.74 18.69 8.72
C LEU A 303 -16.28 18.76 10.14
N ALA A 304 -17.40 19.47 10.35
CA ALA A 304 -18.04 19.61 11.67
C ALA A 304 -18.55 18.28 12.24
N VAL A 305 -18.89 17.30 11.40
CA VAL A 305 -19.24 15.95 11.88
C VAL A 305 -17.98 15.11 12.05
N ALA A 306 -17.07 15.13 11.06
CA ALA A 306 -15.84 14.35 11.05
C ALA A 306 -14.94 14.67 12.25
N GLU A 307 -14.84 15.94 12.67
CA GLU A 307 -14.03 16.32 13.83
C GLU A 307 -14.49 15.63 15.12
N THR A 308 -15.78 15.31 15.23
CA THR A 308 -16.33 14.68 16.45
C THR A 308 -16.11 13.18 16.50
N MET A 309 -15.71 12.57 15.37
CA MET A 309 -15.65 11.11 15.24
C MET A 309 -14.24 10.58 14.98
N THR A 310 -13.30 11.39 14.51
CA THR A 310 -11.94 10.93 14.21
C THR A 310 -10.89 11.97 14.61
N ASP A 311 -9.66 11.50 14.71
CA ASP A 311 -8.47 12.33 14.90
C ASP A 311 -7.64 12.44 13.61
N ALA A 312 -8.12 11.88 12.49
CA ALA A 312 -7.47 11.94 11.19
C ALA A 312 -8.48 12.15 10.06
N ILE A 313 -8.35 13.28 9.35
CA ILE A 313 -9.19 13.61 8.20
C ILE A 313 -8.29 13.80 6.98
N LEU A 314 -8.66 13.19 5.86
CA LEU A 314 -7.98 13.32 4.58
C LEU A 314 -8.90 14.00 3.58
N LEU A 315 -8.42 15.07 2.95
CA LEU A 315 -9.15 15.81 1.93
C LEU A 315 -8.36 15.77 0.62
N ASP A 316 -9.05 15.59 -0.51
CA ASP A 316 -8.51 15.83 -1.85
C ASP A 316 -8.66 17.33 -2.24
N ASP A 317 -8.19 17.76 -3.41
CA ASP A 317 -8.22 19.16 -3.92
C ASP A 317 -7.91 20.30 -2.92
N ALA A 318 -6.97 20.08 -2.00
CA ALA A 318 -6.64 21.01 -0.92
C ALA A 318 -5.76 22.21 -1.34
N GLU A 319 -4.99 22.14 -2.43
CA GLU A 319 -4.17 23.25 -2.98
C GLU A 319 -3.67 22.99 -4.43
N TYR A 320 -4.17 23.71 -5.45
CA TYR A 320 -3.53 23.76 -6.79
C TYR A 320 -3.16 25.19 -7.18
N PRO A 321 -1.87 25.49 -7.48
CA PRO A 321 -1.50 26.76 -8.07
C PRO A 321 -1.74 26.74 -9.59
N GLY A 322 -2.69 27.55 -10.07
CA GLY A 322 -2.80 27.90 -11.50
C GLY A 322 -3.93 27.27 -12.32
N PHE A 323 -4.90 26.60 -11.70
CA PHE A 323 -6.15 26.19 -12.35
C PHE A 323 -7.34 26.82 -11.62
N ARG A 324 -8.33 27.33 -12.37
CA ARG A 324 -9.65 27.65 -11.80
C ARG A 324 -10.23 26.33 -11.31
N ASP A 325 -10.72 26.28 -10.07
CA ASP A 325 -11.25 25.06 -9.46
C ASP A 325 -12.23 24.33 -10.39
N GLY A 326 -12.16 23.00 -10.39
CA GLY A 326 -13.33 22.12 -10.47
C GLY A 326 -14.33 22.29 -11.63
N ILE A 327 -13.99 22.95 -12.73
CA ILE A 327 -14.71 22.79 -14.01
C ILE A 327 -13.85 21.95 -14.94
N ASP A 328 -13.70 20.66 -14.60
CA ASP A 328 -13.35 19.64 -15.60
C ASP A 328 -14.59 18.84 -16.05
N GLY A 329 -15.77 19.15 -15.51
CA GLY A 329 -17.05 18.80 -16.10
C GLY A 329 -17.73 20.08 -16.56
N ASN A 330 -18.25 20.08 -17.78
CA ASN A 330 -19.27 21.03 -18.15
C ASN A 330 -20.30 21.08 -17.00
N LEU A 331 -20.85 22.24 -16.60
CA LEU A 331 -22.02 22.24 -15.68
C LEU A 331 -23.15 21.34 -16.21
N ALA A 332 -23.11 20.95 -17.50
CA ALA A 332 -23.92 19.91 -18.08
C ALA A 332 -23.71 18.49 -17.52
N ASP A 333 -22.49 18.12 -17.11
CA ASP A 333 -22.07 16.76 -16.72
C ASP A 333 -22.31 16.43 -15.23
N LEU A 334 -22.59 17.45 -14.40
CA LEU A 334 -23.09 17.23 -13.04
C LEU A 334 -24.44 16.52 -13.09
N SER A 335 -24.67 15.59 -12.17
CA SER A 335 -26.00 15.02 -12.03
C SER A 335 -27.00 16.14 -11.70
N PRO A 336 -28.27 16.01 -12.10
CA PRO A 336 -29.30 16.97 -11.71
C PRO A 336 -29.40 17.20 -10.20
N MET A 337 -29.04 16.19 -9.39
CA MET A 337 -29.08 16.26 -7.92
C MET A 337 -27.89 17.02 -7.33
N ASP A 338 -26.72 16.99 -7.98
CA ASP A 338 -25.54 17.73 -7.52
C ASP A 338 -25.63 19.22 -7.88
N LYS A 339 -26.43 19.58 -8.90
CA LYS A 339 -26.71 20.97 -9.30
C LYS A 339 -27.46 21.76 -8.23
N ASP A 340 -28.25 21.09 -7.40
CA ASP A 340 -29.05 21.73 -6.35
C ASP A 340 -28.18 22.26 -5.19
N ASP A 341 -26.98 21.70 -4.98
CA ASP A 341 -26.02 22.16 -3.94
C ASP A 341 -25.15 23.33 -4.39
N HIS A 342 -25.08 23.62 -5.69
CA HIS A 342 -24.23 24.68 -6.27
C HIS A 342 -24.92 26.05 -6.36
N GLY A 343 -25.98 26.27 -5.57
CA GLY A 343 -26.84 27.45 -5.62
C GLY A 343 -26.17 28.83 -5.49
N SER A 344 -24.87 28.93 -5.15
CA SER A 344 -24.12 30.21 -5.17
C SER A 344 -22.61 30.08 -4.91
N SER A 345 -21.98 28.90 -5.00
CA SER A 345 -20.61 28.72 -4.48
C SER A 345 -19.54 29.22 -5.47
N GLU A 346 -18.79 30.26 -5.07
CA GLU A 346 -17.56 30.71 -5.74
C GLU A 346 -16.51 29.58 -5.83
N PRO A 347 -15.58 29.61 -6.81
CA PRO A 347 -14.47 28.66 -6.89
C PRO A 347 -13.65 28.62 -5.58
N GLY A 348 -13.30 27.41 -5.12
CA GLY A 348 -12.30 27.22 -4.04
C GLY A 348 -12.89 26.86 -2.69
N GLY A 349 -14.10 26.31 -2.66
CA GLY A 349 -14.85 26.05 -1.43
C GLY A 349 -14.13 25.16 -0.41
N VAL A 350 -13.45 24.10 -0.87
CA VAL A 350 -12.69 23.18 0.00
C VAL A 350 -11.48 23.87 0.62
N LYS A 351 -10.74 24.67 -0.15
CA LYS A 351 -9.55 25.39 0.31
C LYS A 351 -9.91 26.37 1.42
N ARG A 352 -10.99 27.12 1.20
CA ARG A 352 -11.52 28.06 2.17
C ARG A 352 -12.04 27.34 3.42
N ALA A 353 -12.80 26.27 3.25
CA ALA A 353 -13.32 25.48 4.38
C ALA A 353 -12.17 24.92 5.23
N LEU A 354 -11.15 24.35 4.60
CA LEU A 354 -9.97 23.82 5.29
C LEU A 354 -9.19 24.91 6.04
N ALA A 355 -8.98 26.07 5.42
CA ALA A 355 -8.28 27.18 6.05
C ALA A 355 -9.05 27.72 7.26
N GLU A 356 -10.34 27.98 7.12
CA GLU A 356 -11.17 28.46 8.23
C GLU A 356 -11.32 27.42 9.34
N PHE A 357 -11.37 26.12 9.00
CA PHE A 357 -11.39 25.04 9.98
C PHE A 357 -10.10 24.99 10.80
N LEU A 358 -8.93 25.05 10.16
CA LEU A 358 -7.63 25.05 10.85
C LEU A 358 -7.40 26.33 11.66
N GLU A 359 -7.92 27.48 11.21
CA GLU A 359 -7.90 28.72 12.00
C GLU A 359 -8.82 28.66 13.22
N ALA A 360 -9.95 27.96 13.12
CA ALA A 360 -10.92 27.84 14.21
C ALA A 360 -10.54 26.75 15.23
N GLN A 361 -9.85 25.70 14.80
CA GLN A 361 -9.55 24.52 15.60
C GLN A 361 -8.04 24.36 15.82
N GLU A 362 -7.49 25.04 16.85
CA GLU A 362 -6.06 25.06 17.17
C GLU A 362 -5.44 23.66 17.43
N GLU A 363 -6.27 22.66 17.75
CA GLU A 363 -5.84 21.28 17.99
C GLU A 363 -5.54 20.50 16.70
N TRP A 364 -5.92 21.01 15.53
CA TRP A 364 -5.72 20.32 14.26
C TRP A 364 -4.52 20.89 13.49
N GLU A 365 -3.67 19.99 13.00
CA GLU A 365 -2.50 20.35 12.21
C GLU A 365 -2.53 19.67 10.85
N ARG A 366 -2.16 20.43 9.80
CA ARG A 366 -1.96 19.89 8.46
C ARG A 366 -0.60 19.21 8.35
N ILE A 367 -0.62 17.97 7.89
CA ILE A 367 0.57 17.15 7.66
C ILE A 367 0.92 17.15 6.17
N ASP A 368 2.20 17.39 5.87
CA ASP A 368 2.72 17.28 4.52
C ASP A 368 2.78 15.81 4.07
N VAL A 369 2.00 15.47 3.05
CA VAL A 369 1.96 14.15 2.41
C VAL A 369 2.63 14.14 1.04
N GLY A 370 3.41 15.18 0.72
CA GLY A 370 4.22 15.28 -0.50
C GLY A 370 3.47 15.82 -1.72
N HIS A 371 2.21 16.27 -1.56
CA HIS A 371 1.48 16.97 -2.61
C HIS A 371 0.46 17.97 -2.05
N PRO A 372 0.41 19.20 -2.62
CA PRO A 372 -0.44 20.26 -2.09
C PRO A 372 -1.95 19.94 -2.22
N ASN A 373 -2.39 19.25 -3.28
CA ASN A 373 -3.82 18.87 -3.42
C ASN A 373 -4.34 17.88 -2.38
N VAL A 374 -3.51 17.14 -1.67
CA VAL A 374 -4.02 16.20 -0.67
C VAL A 374 -3.65 16.73 0.70
N ALA A 375 -4.66 17.03 1.52
CA ALA A 375 -4.46 17.50 2.88
C ALA A 375 -4.83 16.40 3.86
N LEU A 376 -3.82 15.83 4.51
CA LEU A 376 -4.03 15.10 5.75
C LEU A 376 -4.01 16.11 6.89
N ILE A 377 -5.05 16.16 7.70
CA ILE A 377 -5.07 16.89 8.97
C ILE A 377 -5.22 15.89 10.12
N LEU A 378 -4.45 16.12 11.19
CA LEU A 378 -4.46 15.29 12.39
C LEU A 378 -4.79 16.15 13.60
N ARG A 379 -5.57 15.61 14.54
CA ARG A 379 -5.71 16.20 15.86
C ARG A 379 -4.45 15.88 16.67
N GLY A 380 -3.80 16.91 17.21
CA GLY A 380 -2.67 16.76 18.11
C GLY A 380 -3.09 15.99 19.35
N THR A 381 -2.47 14.83 19.60
CA THR A 381 -2.58 14.21 20.92
C THR A 381 -1.74 15.05 21.87
N GLU A 382 -2.36 15.69 22.88
CA GLU A 382 -1.62 16.11 24.06
C GLU A 382 -0.78 14.92 24.53
N GLU A 383 0.54 15.03 24.44
CA GLU A 383 1.42 14.13 25.16
C GLU A 383 1.04 14.23 26.63
N THR A 384 0.49 13.14 27.17
CA THR A 384 0.38 12.86 28.60
C THR A 384 1.68 13.26 29.30
N THR A 385 1.68 14.44 29.89
CA THR A 385 2.64 14.88 30.88
C THR A 385 2.21 14.27 32.21
N SER A 386 2.75 13.09 32.53
CA SER A 386 2.92 12.62 33.92
C SER A 386 3.86 11.42 34.00
#